data_AF-A0A3B7PQ46-F1
#
_entry.id   AF-A0A3B7PQ46-F1
#
_cell.length_a   1.000
_cell.length_b   1.000
_cell.length_c   1.000
_cell.angle_alpha   90.00
_cell.angle_beta   90.00
_cell.angle_gamma   90.00
#
_symmetry.space_group_name_H-M   'P 1'
#
loop_
_entity.id
_entity.type
_entity.pdbx_description
1 polymer ?
#
loop_
_entity_poly.entity_id
_entity_poly.type
_entity_poly.pdbx_seq_one_letter_code
_entity_poly.pdbx_strand_id
1 'polypeptide(L)' 'MSKYLEVIHEIDSKKQELERRIAAAVQSEIYQWQRENSLPIHSISIDLLDVTDIGSPKRRGVSGVSVEVDFTP' A
#
# COMPACT_ATOMS: atom_id res chain seq x y z
N MET A 1 -27.09 18.44 2.91
CA MET A 1 -25.89 17.81 3.52
C MET A 1 -24.84 18.90 3.69
N SER A 2 -24.12 18.92 4.82
CA SER A 2 -23.11 19.95 5.08
C SER A 2 -21.88 19.70 4.19
N LYS A 3 -21.31 20.75 3.59
CA LYS A 3 -20.09 20.72 2.74
C LYS A 3 -18.92 19.91 3.34
N TYR A 4 -18.85 19.82 4.66
CA TYR A 4 -17.88 19.02 5.39
C TYR A 4 -18.04 17.50 5.20
N LEU A 5 -19.29 16.99 5.15
CA LEU A 5 -19.59 15.58 4.90
C LEU A 5 -19.24 15.16 3.47
N GLU A 6 -19.39 16.07 2.50
CA GLU A 6 -19.01 15.81 1.10
C GLU A 6 -17.49 15.65 0.96
N VAL A 7 -16.71 16.52 1.62
CA VAL A 7 -15.25 16.43 1.64
C VAL A 7 -14.77 15.14 2.30
N ILE A 8 -15.39 14.72 3.41
CA ILE A 8 -15.04 13.45 4.07
C ILE A 8 -15.29 12.25 3.14
N HIS A 9 -16.45 12.19 2.48
CA HIS A 9 -16.74 11.10 1.55
C HIS A 9 -15.80 11.09 0.34
N GLU A 10 -15.42 12.25 -0.16
CA GLU A 10 -14.45 12.34 -1.26
C GLU A 10 -13.07 11.82 -0.84
N ILE A 11 -12.60 12.18 0.36
CA ILE A 11 -11.33 11.69 0.91
C ILE A 11 -11.39 10.16 1.09
N ASP A 12 -12.49 9.64 1.63
CA ASP A 12 -12.63 8.19 1.84
C ASP A 12 -12.65 7.44 0.49
N SER A 13 -13.36 7.97 -0.50
CA SER A 13 -13.39 7.38 -1.86
C SER A 13 -12.00 7.34 -2.49
N LYS A 14 -11.25 8.44 -2.40
CA LYS A 14 -9.86 8.51 -2.91
C LYS A 14 -8.93 7.55 -2.16
N LYS A 15 -9.11 7.41 -0.85
CA LYS A 15 -8.36 6.45 -0.02
C LYS A 15 -8.64 5.02 -0.47
N GLN A 16 -9.91 4.63 -0.59
CA GLN A 16 -10.30 3.29 -1.01
C GLN A 16 -9.82 2.95 -2.42
N GLU A 17 -9.85 3.92 -3.35
CA GLU A 17 -9.29 3.73 -4.69
C GLU A 17 -7.79 3.42 -4.63
N LEU A 18 -7.03 4.17 -3.83
CA LEU A 18 -5.61 3.92 -3.65
C LEU A 18 -5.33 2.55 -3.02
N GLU A 19 -6.08 2.16 -1.99
CA GLU A 19 -5.98 0.84 -1.36
C GLU A 19 -6.19 -0.30 -2.38
N ARG A 20 -7.20 -0.18 -3.26
CA ARG A 20 -7.44 -1.17 -4.32
C ARG A 20 -6.29 -1.24 -5.32
N ARG A 21 -5.73 -0.09 -5.71
CA ARG A 21 -4.61 -0.04 -6.66
C ARG A 21 -3.35 -0.66 -6.08
N ILE A 22 -3.05 -0.39 -4.80
CA ILE A 22 -1.92 -1.01 -4.10
C ILE A 22 -2.15 -2.51 -3.99
N ALA A 23 -3.34 -2.96 -3.57
CA ALA A 23 -3.66 -4.38 -3.48
C ALA A 23 -3.49 -5.10 -4.83
N ALA A 24 -3.95 -4.51 -5.93
CA ALA A 24 -3.80 -5.09 -7.26
C ALA A 24 -2.32 -5.20 -7.70
N ALA A 25 -1.51 -4.16 -7.45
CA ALA A 25 -0.09 -4.17 -7.77
C ALA A 25 0.66 -5.23 -6.95
N VAL A 26 0.42 -5.26 -5.63
CA VAL A 26 1.02 -6.24 -4.72
C VAL A 26 0.59 -7.66 -5.06
N GLN A 27 -0.68 -7.90 -5.37
CA GLN A 27 -1.20 -9.21 -5.77
C GLN A 27 -0.53 -9.74 -7.04
N SER A 28 -0.30 -8.86 -8.03
CA SER A 28 0.38 -9.23 -9.27
C SER A 28 1.82 -9.68 -8.99
N GLU A 29 2.54 -8.94 -8.16
CA GLU A 29 3.92 -9.23 -7.79
C GLU A 29 4.02 -10.53 -6.98
N ILE A 30 3.17 -10.70 -5.96
CA ILE A 30 3.06 -11.93 -5.16
C ILE A 30 2.83 -13.13 -6.10
N TYR A 31 1.87 -13.03 -7.01
CA TYR A 31 1.53 -14.14 -7.88
C TYR A 31 2.71 -14.56 -8.77
N GLN A 32 3.41 -13.58 -9.35
CA GLN A 32 4.59 -13.86 -10.16
C GLN A 32 5.69 -14.53 -9.31
N TRP A 33 6.05 -13.91 -8.18
CA TRP A 33 7.13 -14.38 -7.32
C TRP A 33 6.85 -15.77 -6.73
N GLN A 34 5.63 -16.02 -6.25
CA GLN A 34 5.25 -17.34 -5.71
C GLN A 34 5.29 -18.44 -6.79
N ARG A 35 4.97 -18.12 -8.05
CA ARG A 35 5.08 -19.10 -9.15
C ARG A 35 6.53 -19.45 -9.46
N GLU A 36 7.43 -18.48 -9.38
CA GLU A 36 8.85 -18.67 -9.62
C GLU A 36 9.53 -19.44 -8.48
N ASN A 37 9.14 -19.17 -7.23
CA ASN A 37 9.83 -19.68 -6.04
C ASN A 37 9.11 -20.84 -5.34
N SER A 38 7.85 -21.11 -5.69
CA SER A 38 6.98 -22.11 -5.03
C SER A 38 6.89 -21.94 -3.50
N LEU A 39 7.05 -20.72 -3.01
CA LEU A 39 6.97 -20.38 -1.59
C LEU A 39 5.75 -19.50 -1.34
N PRO A 40 4.84 -19.86 -0.42
CA PRO A 40 3.73 -19.00 -0.05
C PRO A 40 4.20 -17.80 0.79
N ILE A 41 3.62 -16.63 0.55
CA ILE A 41 3.83 -15.41 1.33
C ILE A 41 2.75 -15.30 2.39
N HIS A 42 3.16 -15.08 3.64
CA HIS A 42 2.26 -14.89 4.79
C HIS A 42 1.78 -13.44 4.90
N SER A 43 2.71 -12.49 4.92
CA SER A 43 2.40 -11.07 5.14
C SER A 43 3.40 -10.15 4.42
N ILE A 44 2.92 -8.95 4.05
CA ILE A 44 3.75 -7.88 3.49
C ILE A 44 3.45 -6.59 4.24
N SER A 45 4.50 -5.95 4.75
CA SER A 45 4.44 -4.64 5.39
C SER A 45 5.16 -3.60 4.54
N ILE A 46 4.55 -2.43 4.35
CA ILE A 46 5.11 -1.32 3.57
C ILE A 46 5.25 -0.12 4.50
N ASP A 47 6.47 0.35 4.69
CA ASP A 47 6.79 1.49 5.54
C ASP A 47 6.86 2.78 4.71
N LEU A 48 6.22 3.83 5.22
CA LEU A 48 6.19 5.15 4.59
C LEU A 48 6.95 6.16 5.43
N LEU A 49 7.93 6.83 4.83
CA LEU A 49 8.68 7.91 5.46
C LEU A 49 8.27 9.27 4.86
N ASP A 50 8.32 10.31 5.68
CA ASP A 50 8.09 11.67 5.23
C ASP A 50 9.24 12.12 4.33
N VAL A 51 8.91 12.49 3.09
CA VAL A 51 9.88 12.95 2.08
C VAL A 51 9.57 14.40 1.67
N THR A 52 8.90 15.14 2.55
CA THR A 52 8.40 16.47 2.25
C THR A 52 9.57 17.47 2.21
N ASP A 53 9.76 18.12 1.07
CA ASP A 53 10.62 19.30 0.98
C ASP A 53 10.00 20.50 1.71
N ILE A 54 10.87 21.35 2.29
CA ILE A 54 10.46 22.56 2.99
C ILE A 54 9.62 23.44 2.04
N GLY A 55 8.37 23.72 2.43
CA GLY A 55 7.43 24.55 1.67
C GLY A 55 6.51 23.78 0.70
N SER A 56 6.63 22.45 0.61
CA SER A 56 5.76 21.61 -0.22
C SER A 56 4.60 20.96 0.57
N PRO A 57 3.52 20.54 -0.11
CA PRO A 57 2.48 19.71 0.50
C PRO A 57 3.11 18.42 1.08
N LYS A 58 2.58 17.94 2.21
CA LYS A 58 3.05 16.69 2.84
C LYS A 58 3.06 15.55 1.83
N ARG A 59 4.21 14.91 1.66
CA ARG A 59 4.40 13.74 0.80
C ARG A 59 5.10 12.66 1.59
N ARG A 60 4.63 11.43 1.41
CA ARG A 60 5.28 10.24 1.94
C ARG A 60 5.76 9.36 0.80
N GLY A 61 6.97 8.86 0.95
CA GLY A 61 7.58 7.88 0.04
C GLY A 61 7.66 6.51 0.71
N VAL A 62 7.71 5.45 -0.08
CA VAL A 62 8.01 4.12 0.42
C VAL A 62 9.46 4.09 0.88
N SER A 63 9.69 3.78 2.15
CA SER A 63 11.02 3.70 2.76
C SER A 63 11.50 2.26 2.91
N GLY A 64 10.59 1.29 2.95
CA GLY A 64 10.91 -0.11 3.14
C GLY A 64 9.73 -1.01 2.83
N VAL A 65 10.04 -2.25 2.47
CA VAL A 65 9.06 -3.34 2.30
C VAL A 65 9.62 -4.56 3.01
N SER A 66 8.82 -5.15 3.90
CA SER A 66 9.15 -6.39 4.60
C SER A 66 8.18 -7.49 4.18
N VAL A 67 8.69 -8.66 3.81
CA VAL A 67 7.90 -9.80 3.34
C VAL A 67 8.18 -10.99 4.25
N GLU A 68 7.11 -11.58 4.78
CA GLU A 68 7.16 -12.79 5.59
C GLU A 68 6.68 -13.97 4.75
N VAL A 69 7.49 -15.02 4.67
CA VAL A 69 7.15 -16.24 3.93
C VAL A 69 6.60 -17.29 4.89
N ASP A 70 5.56 -17.99 4.47
CA ASP A 70 4.94 -19.08 5.22
C ASP A 70 5.73 -20.37 4.95
N PHE A 71 6.95 -20.45 5.50
CA PHE A 71 7.79 -21.64 5.40
C PHE A 71 7.84 -22.34 6.76
N THR A 72 7.24 -23.52 6.83
CA THR A 72 7.48 -24.45 7.94
C THR A 72 8.51 -25.48 7.48
N PRO A 73 9.68 -25.60 8.16
CA PRO A 73 10.73 -26.56 7.79
C PRO A 73 10.31 -28.02 7.94
#